data_AF-S3HMQ2-F1
#
_entry.id   AF-S3HMQ2-F1
#
_cell.length_a   1.000
_cell.length_b   1.000
_cell.length_c   1.000
_cell.angle_alpha   90.00
_cell.angle_beta   90.00
_cell.angle_gamma   90.00
#
_symmetry.space_group_name_H-M   'P 1'
#
loop_
_entity.id
_entity.type
_entity.pdbx_description
1 polymer ?
#
loop_
_entity_poly.entity_id
_entity_poly.type
_entity_poly.pdbx_seq_one_letter_code
_entity_poly.pdbx_strand_id
1 'polypeptide(L)'
;MFKIAKTTTAAPLMPGSLDVSNHDPDLLAQFSISETWVGDFSTGIIRLREWSTMLHGLPARECGLLSLMRCYDPKDHDHILDLFEQAATLSSSFCFSTTIMMPNGFRQPLFCMGESNGHDNASHGSLLGVFVFPRFKTNTGSEFARRQ
;
A
#
# COMPACT_ATOMS: atom_id res chain seq x y z
N MET A 1 9.25 9.20 -12.38
CA MET A 1 10.14 8.55 -11.39
C MET A 1 9.59 8.92 -10.03
N PHE A 2 8.93 8.01 -9.32
CA PHE A 2 8.43 8.27 -7.97
C PHE A 2 9.52 7.87 -6.98
N LYS A 3 9.77 8.72 -5.98
CA LYS A 3 10.90 8.62 -5.06
C LYS A 3 10.43 8.00 -3.76
N ILE A 4 11.09 6.93 -3.36
CA ILE A 4 10.80 6.16 -2.15
C ILE A 4 11.76 6.65 -1.06
N ALA A 5 11.25 6.97 0.14
CA ALA A 5 12.00 7.64 1.20
C ALA A 5 12.24 6.70 2.39
N LYS A 6 13.50 6.55 2.81
CA LYS A 6 13.81 5.97 4.12
C LYS A 6 13.47 6.99 5.21
N THR A 7 12.76 6.55 6.24
CA THR A 7 12.29 7.38 7.36
C THR A 7 13.41 8.13 8.08
N THR A 8 14.62 7.58 8.12
CA THR A 8 15.80 8.23 8.72
C THR A 8 16.22 9.53 8.02
N THR A 9 15.69 9.80 6.83
CA THR A 9 15.96 11.02 6.03
C THR A 9 14.72 11.88 5.78
N ALA A 10 13.58 11.51 6.36
CA ALA A 10 12.34 12.28 6.20
C ALA A 10 12.40 13.60 6.97
N ALA A 11 11.74 14.64 6.44
CA ALA A 11 11.58 15.89 7.16
C ALA A 11 10.81 15.64 8.47
N PRO A 12 11.12 16.38 9.56
CA PRO A 12 10.33 16.34 10.77
C PRO A 12 8.85 16.65 10.49
N LEU A 13 7.96 16.09 11.28
CA LEU A 13 6.54 16.45 11.22
C LEU A 13 6.38 17.96 11.46
N MET A 14 5.62 18.62 10.60
CA MET A 14 5.35 20.06 10.77
C MET A 14 4.40 20.27 11.95
N PRO A 15 4.60 21.30 12.78
CA PRO A 15 3.67 21.62 13.87
C PRO A 15 2.23 21.74 13.35
N GLY A 16 1.29 21.01 13.97
CA GLY A 16 -0.12 20.97 13.55
C GLY A 16 -0.45 19.94 12.46
N SER A 17 0.51 19.20 11.90
CA SER A 17 0.21 18.14 10.91
C SER A 17 -0.51 16.91 11.49
N LEU A 18 -0.52 16.79 12.82
CA LEU A 18 -1.23 15.74 13.56
C LEU A 18 -2.61 16.22 14.05
N ASP A 19 -2.96 17.49 13.79
CA ASP A 19 -4.24 18.04 14.20
C ASP A 19 -5.35 17.49 13.31
N VAL A 20 -6.09 16.51 13.87
CA VAL A 20 -7.21 15.83 13.23
C VAL A 20 -8.26 16.81 12.69
N SER A 21 -8.36 18.02 13.28
CA SER A 21 -9.31 19.05 12.84
C SER A 21 -8.97 19.68 11.48
N ASN A 22 -7.75 19.48 10.97
CA ASN A 22 -7.28 20.03 9.70
C ASN A 22 -7.30 19.00 8.55
N HIS A 23 -7.88 17.82 8.78
CA HIS A 23 -8.02 16.78 7.76
C HIS A 23 -9.40 16.86 7.11
N ASP A 24 -9.42 16.98 5.79
CA ASP A 24 -10.62 16.80 4.97
C ASP A 24 -10.60 15.36 4.39
N PRO A 25 -11.23 14.38 5.07
CA PRO A 25 -11.26 13.00 4.59
C PRO A 25 -12.03 12.86 3.27
N ASP A 26 -12.96 13.79 2.98
CA ASP A 26 -13.79 13.75 1.79
C ASP A 26 -12.97 14.10 0.54
N LEU A 27 -11.98 14.98 0.65
CA LEU A 27 -11.05 15.25 -0.45
C LEU A 27 -10.25 14.00 -0.84
N LEU A 28 -9.70 13.25 0.13
CA LEU A 28 -8.93 12.04 -0.19
C LEU A 28 -9.83 10.96 -0.83
N ALA A 29 -11.07 10.82 -0.34
CA ALA A 29 -12.06 9.88 -0.88
C ALA A 29 -12.51 10.23 -2.31
N GLN A 30 -12.47 11.50 -2.72
CA GLN A 30 -12.76 11.92 -4.09
C GLN A 30 -11.70 11.40 -5.08
N PHE A 31 -10.43 11.45 -4.69
CA PHE A 31 -9.31 11.13 -5.58
C PHE A 31 -8.75 9.72 -5.41
N SER A 32 -9.16 8.97 -4.38
CA SER A 32 -8.57 7.66 -4.09
C SER A 32 -9.54 6.71 -3.39
N ILE A 33 -9.17 5.43 -3.44
CA ILE A 33 -9.65 4.42 -2.49
C ILE A 33 -8.50 4.21 -1.50
N SER A 34 -8.78 4.28 -0.21
CA SER A 34 -7.78 4.05 0.84
C SER A 34 -8.25 2.92 1.75
N GLU A 35 -7.39 1.93 1.99
CA GLU A 35 -7.73 0.77 2.84
C GLU A 35 -6.54 0.32 3.68
N THR A 36 -6.85 -0.12 4.91
CA THR A 36 -5.84 -0.67 5.82
C THR A 36 -5.50 -2.12 5.46
N TRP A 37 -4.31 -2.54 5.86
CA TRP A 37 -3.88 -3.93 5.82
C TRP A 37 -3.00 -4.24 7.05
N VAL A 38 -2.92 -5.52 7.41
CA VAL A 38 -2.11 -5.98 8.54
C VAL A 38 -1.25 -7.16 8.12
N GLY A 39 0.05 -7.12 8.39
CA GLY A 39 0.96 -8.24 8.24
C GLY A 39 1.30 -8.83 9.61
N ASP A 40 1.21 -10.14 9.75
CA ASP A 40 1.54 -10.86 10.99
C ASP A 40 2.90 -11.54 10.84
N PHE A 41 3.88 -11.18 11.68
CA PHE A 41 5.24 -11.75 11.58
C PHE A 41 5.30 -13.24 11.95
N SER A 42 4.41 -13.73 12.81
CA SER A 42 4.44 -15.15 13.23
C SER A 42 3.97 -16.09 12.12
N THR A 43 3.01 -15.64 11.33
CA THR A 43 2.39 -16.45 10.27
C THR A 43 2.91 -16.10 8.87
N GLY A 44 3.48 -14.92 8.69
CA GLY A 44 3.82 -14.38 7.37
C GLY A 44 2.59 -14.01 6.53
N ILE A 45 1.39 -13.96 7.14
CA ILE A 45 0.13 -13.65 6.46
C ILE A 45 -0.10 -12.14 6.47
N ILE A 46 -0.44 -11.62 5.29
CA ILE A 46 -0.94 -10.27 5.06
C ILE A 46 -2.45 -10.34 4.85
N ARG A 47 -3.18 -9.65 5.73
CA ARG A 47 -4.64 -9.50 5.67
C ARG A 47 -5.00 -8.18 5.01
N LEU A 48 -5.72 -8.27 3.90
CA LEU A 48 -6.20 -7.19 3.08
C LEU A 48 -7.69 -6.92 3.32
N ARG A 49 -8.10 -5.72 2.98
CA ARG A 49 -9.51 -5.35 2.86
C ARG A 49 -10.03 -5.63 1.44
N GLU A 50 -11.30 -5.32 1.20
CA GLU A 50 -12.03 -5.77 0.03
C GLU A 50 -11.48 -5.18 -1.26
N TRP A 51 -11.31 -3.85 -1.31
CA TRP A 51 -10.80 -3.18 -2.50
C TRP A 51 -9.34 -3.52 -2.77
N SER A 52 -8.55 -3.69 -1.72
CA SER A 52 -7.14 -4.05 -1.80
C SER A 52 -7.00 -5.43 -2.41
N THR A 53 -7.81 -6.40 -1.97
CA THR A 53 -7.84 -7.74 -2.55
C THR A 53 -8.23 -7.70 -4.03
N MET A 54 -9.30 -6.97 -4.35
CA MET A 54 -9.82 -6.85 -5.71
C MET A 54 -8.83 -6.16 -6.66
N LEU A 55 -8.26 -5.02 -6.27
CA LEU A 55 -7.35 -4.22 -7.09
C LEU A 55 -5.99 -4.89 -7.29
N HIS A 56 -5.52 -5.69 -6.34
CA HIS A 56 -4.34 -6.55 -6.51
C HIS A 56 -4.64 -7.81 -7.34
N GLY A 57 -5.92 -8.12 -7.62
CA GLY A 57 -6.32 -9.33 -8.35
C GLY A 57 -6.06 -10.62 -7.56
N LEU A 58 -6.08 -10.56 -6.24
CA LEU A 58 -5.83 -11.70 -5.36
C LEU A 58 -7.11 -12.51 -5.12
N PRO A 59 -7.02 -13.85 -5.00
CA PRO A 59 -8.20 -14.70 -4.85
C PRO A 59 -8.81 -14.67 -3.45
N ALA A 60 -8.06 -14.19 -2.46
CA ALA A 60 -8.49 -14.16 -1.06
C ALA A 60 -7.94 -12.91 -0.35
N ARG A 61 -8.60 -12.54 0.74
CA ARG A 61 -8.19 -11.42 1.61
C ARG A 61 -6.90 -11.71 2.40
N GLU A 62 -6.48 -12.96 2.45
CA GLU A 62 -5.22 -13.36 3.08
C GLU A 62 -4.23 -13.81 2.01
N CYS A 63 -3.01 -13.30 2.08
CA CYS A 63 -1.94 -13.66 1.14
C CYS A 63 -0.57 -13.57 1.83
N GLY A 64 0.46 -14.21 1.25
CA GLY A 64 1.84 -13.99 1.67
C GLY A 64 2.47 -12.81 0.94
N LEU A 65 3.58 -12.29 1.48
CA LEU A 65 4.34 -11.20 0.86
C LEU A 65 4.68 -11.49 -0.62
N LEU A 66 5.12 -12.70 -0.95
CA LEU A 66 5.45 -13.06 -2.34
C LEU A 66 4.25 -12.99 -3.28
N SER A 67 3.04 -13.33 -2.81
CA SER A 67 1.83 -13.20 -3.61
C SER A 67 1.50 -11.74 -3.88
N LEU A 68 1.71 -10.87 -2.88
CA LEU A 68 1.53 -9.43 -3.01
C LEU A 68 2.56 -8.82 -3.99
N MET A 69 3.84 -9.21 -3.87
CA MET A 69 4.92 -8.73 -4.74
C MET A 69 4.68 -9.08 -6.22
N ARG A 70 4.10 -10.24 -6.51
CA ARG A 70 3.76 -10.66 -7.89
C ARG A 70 2.75 -9.74 -8.57
N CYS A 71 1.98 -8.96 -7.79
CA CYS A 71 1.06 -7.97 -8.34
C CYS A 71 1.80 -6.71 -8.83
N TYR A 72 3.01 -6.44 -8.34
CA TYR A 72 3.75 -5.18 -8.57
C TYR A 72 4.69 -5.23 -9.76
N ASP A 73 5.06 -4.06 -10.27
CA ASP A 73 6.08 -3.90 -11.31
C ASP A 73 7.42 -4.53 -10.84
N PRO A 74 7.97 -5.51 -11.59
CA PRO A 74 9.20 -6.22 -11.20
C PRO A 74 10.39 -5.33 -10.89
N LYS A 75 10.48 -4.14 -11.48
CA LYS A 75 11.58 -3.20 -11.24
C LYS A 75 11.59 -2.65 -9.81
N ASP A 76 10.45 -2.69 -9.11
CA ASP A 76 10.30 -2.15 -7.76
C ASP A 76 10.45 -3.26 -6.69
N HIS A 77 10.63 -4.53 -7.10
CA HIS A 77 10.55 -5.68 -6.19
C HIS A 77 11.62 -5.66 -5.12
N ASP A 78 12.89 -5.56 -5.51
CA ASP A 78 14.03 -5.61 -4.58
C ASP A 78 13.89 -4.53 -3.50
N HIS A 79 13.52 -3.31 -3.91
CA HIS A 79 13.42 -2.20 -2.98
C HIS A 79 12.23 -2.30 -2.02
N ILE A 80 11.08 -2.79 -2.49
CA ILE A 80 9.92 -3.01 -1.61
C ILE A 80 10.24 -4.14 -0.62
N LEU A 81 10.89 -5.22 -1.07
CA LEU A 81 11.33 -6.30 -0.18
C LEU A 81 12.29 -5.79 0.90
N ASP A 82 13.27 -4.96 0.54
CA ASP A 82 14.20 -4.34 1.50
C ASP A 82 13.46 -3.53 2.58
N LEU A 83 12.35 -2.86 2.24
CA LEU A 83 11.54 -2.10 3.20
C LEU A 83 10.80 -3.03 4.15
N PHE A 84 10.19 -4.09 3.64
CA PHE A 84 9.51 -5.09 4.47
C PHE A 84 10.49 -5.82 5.39
N GLU A 85 11.69 -6.16 4.92
CA GLU A 85 12.74 -6.79 5.72
C GLU A 85 13.24 -5.85 6.84
N GLN A 86 13.48 -4.57 6.51
CA GLN A 86 13.83 -3.56 7.51
C GLN A 86 12.74 -3.42 8.58
N ALA A 87 11.47 -3.35 8.17
CA ALA A 87 10.35 -3.24 9.10
C ALA A 87 10.12 -4.52 9.93
N ALA A 88 10.47 -5.69 9.41
CA ALA A 88 10.42 -6.94 10.17
C ALA A 88 11.55 -7.06 11.20
N THR A 89 12.69 -6.42 10.96
CA THR A 89 13.90 -6.52 11.80
C THR A 89 13.98 -5.40 12.84
N LEU A 90 13.56 -4.19 12.47
CA LEU A 90 13.66 -2.99 13.27
C LEU A 90 12.30 -2.30 13.29
N SER A 91 11.85 -1.91 14.48
CA SER A 91 10.63 -1.09 14.61
C SER A 91 10.82 0.20 13.79
N SER A 92 10.18 0.27 12.63
CA SER A 92 10.36 1.35 11.67
C SER A 92 9.09 1.59 10.86
N SER A 93 8.92 2.82 10.41
CA SER A 93 7.91 3.17 9.41
C SER A 93 8.54 3.16 8.01
N PHE A 94 7.72 2.88 7.01
CA PHE A 94 8.10 2.81 5.61
C PHE A 94 6.99 3.41 4.73
N CYS A 95 7.38 3.82 3.53
CA CYS A 95 6.45 4.13 2.48
C CYS A 95 7.04 3.71 1.13
N PHE A 96 6.19 3.37 0.17
CA PHE A 96 6.60 3.13 -1.21
C PHE A 96 5.47 3.49 -2.17
N SER A 97 5.83 3.60 -3.44
CA SER A 97 4.87 3.72 -4.53
C SER A 97 5.26 2.73 -5.63
N THR A 98 4.29 2.04 -6.19
CA THR A 98 4.50 1.11 -7.31
C THR A 98 3.28 1.10 -8.24
N THR A 99 3.29 0.21 -9.22
CA THR A 99 2.17 -0.03 -10.12
C THR A 99 1.76 -1.49 -10.03
N ILE A 100 0.47 -1.72 -9.80
CA ILE A 100 -0.12 -3.05 -9.93
C ILE A 100 -0.28 -3.35 -11.42
N MET A 101 0.28 -4.49 -11.82
CA MET A 101 0.25 -5.01 -13.18
C MET A 101 -0.93 -5.98 -13.31
N MET A 102 -2.05 -5.52 -13.87
CA MET A 102 -3.23 -6.35 -14.00
C MET A 102 -3.12 -7.30 -15.22
N PRO A 103 -3.68 -8.52 -15.16
CA PRO A 103 -3.62 -9.48 -16.27
C PRO A 103 -4.26 -8.98 -17.58
N ASN A 104 -5.21 -8.05 -17.48
CA ASN A 104 -5.89 -7.42 -18.61
C ASN A 104 -5.08 -6.29 -19.27
N GLY A 105 -3.82 -6.08 -18.86
CA GLY A 105 -2.93 -5.04 -19.39
C GLY A 105 -3.14 -3.64 -18.78
N PHE A 106 -4.18 -3.45 -17.96
CA PHE A 106 -4.33 -2.21 -17.21
C PHE A 106 -3.31 -2.10 -16.08
N ARG A 107 -3.04 -0.85 -15.69
CA ARG A 107 -2.05 -0.50 -14.67
C ARG A 107 -2.71 0.35 -13.62
N GLN A 108 -2.61 -0.07 -12.36
CA GLN A 108 -3.17 0.67 -11.22
C GLN A 108 -2.01 1.17 -10.34
N PRO A 109 -1.75 2.48 -10.32
CA PRO A 109 -0.81 3.06 -9.35
C PRO A 109 -1.25 2.77 -7.91
N LEU A 110 -0.26 2.57 -7.05
CA LEU A 110 -0.43 2.25 -5.64
C LEU A 110 0.58 3.06 -4.82
N PHE A 111 0.10 3.69 -3.75
CA PHE A 111 0.93 4.18 -2.66
C PHE A 111 0.69 3.32 -1.43
N CYS A 112 1.75 2.99 -0.72
CA CYS A 112 1.69 2.27 0.54
C CYS A 112 2.48 3.03 1.59
N MET A 113 1.91 3.15 2.77
CA MET A 113 2.59 3.62 3.97
C MET A 113 2.29 2.61 5.07
N GLY A 114 3.26 2.36 5.94
CA GLY A 114 3.05 1.48 7.06
C GLY A 114 4.15 1.60 8.09
N GLU A 115 3.95 0.87 9.17
CA GLU A 115 4.89 0.78 10.26
C GLU A 115 4.83 -0.61 10.88
N SER A 116 5.95 -1.03 11.44
CA SER A 116 6.03 -2.21 12.28
C SER A 116 5.89 -1.82 13.74
N ASN A 117 5.07 -2.56 14.46
CA ASN A 117 5.04 -2.50 15.91
C ASN A 117 6.16 -3.44 16.40
N GLY A 118 7.15 -2.88 17.09
CA GLY A 118 8.33 -3.61 17.55
C GLY A 118 8.01 -4.87 18.35
N HIS A 119 8.97 -5.81 18.35
CA HIS A 119 8.90 -7.06 19.10
C HIS A 119 9.08 -6.81 20.61
N ASP A 120 8.04 -6.30 21.28
CA ASP A 120 8.01 -6.33 22.75
C ASP A 120 7.64 -7.76 23.20
N ASN A 121 8.37 -8.24 24.21
CA ASN A 121 8.53 -9.63 24.69
C ASN A 121 7.26 -10.50 24.93
N ALA A 122 6.06 -10.01 24.63
CA ALA A 122 4.78 -10.70 24.79
C ALA A 122 3.94 -10.81 23.50
N SER A 123 4.30 -10.11 22.42
CA SER A 123 3.55 -10.11 21.16
C SER A 123 4.44 -10.45 19.98
N HIS A 124 4.01 -11.44 19.18
CA HIS A 124 4.53 -11.59 17.82
C HIS A 124 4.21 -10.29 17.06
N GLY A 125 5.23 -9.50 16.74
CA GLY A 125 5.06 -8.18 16.13
C GLY A 125 4.22 -8.22 14.84
N SER A 126 3.78 -7.06 14.40
CA SER A 126 2.96 -6.92 13.20
C SER A 126 3.35 -5.70 12.39
N LEU A 127 2.99 -5.73 11.12
CA LEU A 127 2.97 -4.58 10.24
C LEU A 127 1.54 -4.06 10.16
N LEU A 128 1.39 -2.76 10.29
CA LEU A 128 0.16 -2.05 9.98
C LEU A 128 0.44 -1.11 8.81
N GLY A 129 -0.46 -1.06 7.84
CA GLY A 129 -0.31 -0.12 6.74
C GLY A 129 -1.61 0.29 6.10
N VAL A 130 -1.49 1.24 5.18
CA VAL A 130 -2.56 1.77 4.34
C VAL A 130 -2.10 1.69 2.89
N PHE A 131 -2.95 1.12 2.05
CA PHE A 131 -2.87 1.26 0.61
C PHE A 131 -3.76 2.41 0.16
N VAL A 132 -3.22 3.26 -0.72
CA VAL A 132 -3.94 4.34 -1.39
C VAL A 132 -3.89 4.09 -2.90
N PHE A 133 -5.05 3.89 -3.49
CA PHE A 133 -5.24 3.63 -4.91
C PHE A 133 -5.84 4.89 -5.57
N PRO A 134 -5.06 5.65 -6.35
CA PRO A 134 -5.59 6.82 -7.03
C PRO A 134 -6.66 6.43 -8.06
N ARG A 135 -7.73 7.20 -8.10
CA ARG A 135 -8.81 7.09 -9.09
C ARG A 135 -8.45 7.90 -10.32
N PHE A 136 -8.25 7.21 -11.44
CA PHE A 136 -8.12 7.87 -12.75
C PHE A 136 -9.45 7.73 -13.50
N LYS A 137 -10.00 8.85 -13.97
CA LYS A 137 -11.07 8.80 -14.96
C LYS A 137 -10.46 8.36 -16.29
N THR A 138 -10.59 7.08 -16.63
CA THR A 138 -10.14 6.61 -17.93
C THR A 138 -11.24 6.92 -18.96
N ASN A 139 -10.92 7.70 -19.99
CA ASN A 139 -11.86 8.02 -21.08
C ASN A 139 -12.26 6.79 -21.92
N THR A 140 -11.66 5.63 -21.65
CA THR A 140 -11.85 4.36 -22.35
C THR A 140 -13.26 3.77 -22.17
N GLY A 141 -14.04 4.22 -21.19
CA GLY A 141 -15.45 3.83 -21.03
C GLY A 141 -16.41 4.45 -22.07
N SER A 142 -16.04 5.61 -22.65
CA SER A 142 -16.91 6.32 -23.62
C SER A 142 -16.88 5.71 -25.02
N GLU A 143 -15.82 4.98 -25.37
CA GLU A 143 -15.67 4.33 -26.67
C GLU A 143 -16.40 2.99 -26.74
N PHE A 144 -16.43 2.22 -25.64
CA PHE A 144 -17.15 0.95 -25.58
C PHE A 144 -18.67 1.12 -25.44
N ALA A 145 -19.15 2.20 -24.81
CA ALA A 145 -20.58 2.50 -24.70
C ALA A 145 -21.20 3.07 -26.00
N ARG A 146 -20.39 3.43 -27.00
CA ARG A 146 -20.86 3.94 -28.31
C ARG A 146 -20.97 2.87 -29.40
N ARG A 147 -20.62 1.61 -29.11
CA ARG A 147 -20.63 0.50 -30.07
C ARG A 147 -21.59 -0.64 -29.71
N GLN A 148 -22.64 -0.36 -28.94
CA GLN A 148 -23.78 -1.26 -28.75
C GLN A 148 -25.06 -0.60 -29.26
#